data_AF-A0A960GHD9-F1
#
_entry.id   AF-A0A960GHD9-F1
#
_cell.length_a   1.000
_cell.length_b   1.000
_cell.length_c   1.000
_cell.angle_alpha   90.00
_cell.angle_beta   90.00
_cell.angle_gamma   90.00
#
_symmetry.space_group_name_H-M   'P 1'
#
loop_
_entity.id
_entity.type
_entity.pdbx_description
1 polymer ?
#
loop_
_entity_poly.entity_id
_entity_poly.type
_entity_poly.pdbx_seq_one_letter_code
_entity_poly.pdbx_strand_id
1 'polypeptide(L)'
;GLPPHVVTAGICDAEAAWRGAFLAHGSLTEPGRSSALEITCPGPEAALALVGAARRMGIPAKSREVRGVERVVIRDGDAISQMLARMGAHSSVLVWEERRTRREVRATANRLANFDDANLRRSARAAVAASARVERALEILGDDVPDHLAAAGRLRMEHRQASLEELGALADPPMTKDAIAGRIRRLLGLADRRARELGIPDTEAGLAVDDELV
;
A
#
# COMPACT_ATOMS: atom_id res chain seq x y z
N GLY A 1 -44.39 5.96 -0.35
CA GLY A 1 -43.63 4.72 -0.59
C GLY A 1 -43.95 4.14 -1.96
N LEU A 2 -43.30 3.05 -2.37
CA LEU A 2 -43.62 2.34 -3.62
C LEU A 2 -44.97 1.59 -3.49
N PRO A 3 -45.77 1.47 -4.56
CA PRO A 3 -47.04 0.74 -4.53
C PRO A 3 -46.84 -0.73 -4.09
N PRO A 4 -47.73 -1.32 -3.27
CA PRO A 4 -47.56 -2.68 -2.75
C PRO A 4 -47.32 -3.74 -3.83
N HIS A 5 -48.03 -3.62 -4.97
CA HIS A 5 -47.87 -4.55 -6.09
C HIS A 5 -46.46 -4.50 -6.68
N VAL A 6 -45.77 -3.36 -6.70
CA VAL A 6 -44.36 -3.25 -7.14
C VAL A 6 -43.41 -3.83 -6.09
N VAL A 7 -43.73 -3.62 -4.81
CA VAL A 7 -42.91 -4.12 -3.70
C VAL A 7 -42.91 -5.64 -3.62
N THR A 8 -44.05 -6.29 -3.88
CA THR A 8 -44.21 -7.76 -3.85
C THR A 8 -44.02 -8.43 -5.21
N ALA A 9 -43.85 -7.66 -6.28
CA ALA A 9 -43.72 -8.18 -7.63
C ALA A 9 -42.38 -8.90 -7.88
N GLY A 10 -42.32 -9.57 -9.04
CA GLY A 10 -41.21 -10.41 -9.46
C GLY A 10 -39.90 -9.64 -9.70
N ILE A 11 -38.86 -10.38 -10.08
CA ILE A 11 -37.52 -9.80 -10.31
C ILE A 11 -37.56 -8.76 -11.43
N CYS A 12 -38.28 -9.02 -12.53
CA CYS A 12 -38.40 -8.06 -13.65
C CYS A 12 -38.98 -6.72 -13.22
N ASP A 13 -39.95 -6.72 -12.30
CA ASP A 13 -40.56 -5.49 -11.78
C ASP A 13 -39.62 -4.77 -10.80
N ALA A 14 -38.83 -5.52 -10.03
CA ALA A 14 -37.76 -4.95 -9.19
C ALA A 14 -36.68 -4.27 -10.06
N GLU A 15 -36.28 -4.89 -11.17
CA GLU A 15 -35.36 -4.32 -12.15
C GLU A 15 -35.94 -3.05 -12.79
N ALA A 16 -37.22 -3.07 -13.18
CA ALA A 16 -37.91 -1.92 -13.74
C ALA A 16 -38.04 -0.76 -12.73
N ALA A 17 -38.38 -1.06 -11.48
CA ALA A 17 -38.45 -0.06 -10.41
C ALA A 17 -37.10 0.60 -10.15
N TRP A 18 -36.01 -0.19 -10.10
CA TRP A 18 -34.65 0.34 -9.96
C TRP A 18 -34.22 1.19 -11.14
N ARG A 19 -34.47 0.73 -12.37
CA ARG A 19 -34.19 1.48 -13.60
C ARG A 19 -34.94 2.82 -13.61
N GLY A 20 -36.24 2.82 -13.28
CA GLY A 20 -37.04 4.04 -13.21
C GLY A 20 -36.52 5.01 -12.15
N ALA A 21 -36.22 4.51 -10.96
CA ALA A 21 -35.70 5.32 -9.86
C ALA A 21 -34.31 5.91 -10.17
N PHE A 22 -33.43 5.14 -10.84
CA PHE A 22 -32.12 5.61 -11.26
C PHE A 22 -32.22 6.67 -12.36
N LEU A 23 -33.12 6.52 -13.33
CA LEU A 23 -33.32 7.54 -14.37
C LEU A 23 -33.91 8.84 -13.80
N ALA A 24 -34.77 8.76 -12.79
CA ALA A 24 -35.38 9.94 -12.17
C ALA A 24 -34.43 10.69 -11.24
N HIS A 25 -33.74 9.98 -10.34
CA HIS A 25 -32.98 10.59 -9.24
C HIS A 25 -31.68 9.83 -8.90
N GLY A 26 -31.17 9.06 -9.86
CA GLY A 26 -29.95 8.28 -9.73
C GLY A 26 -28.69 9.08 -10.05
N SER A 27 -27.57 8.65 -9.46
CA SER A 27 -26.24 9.12 -9.81
C SER A 27 -25.23 7.99 -9.67
N LEU A 28 -24.18 8.04 -10.49
CA LEU A 28 -23.06 7.10 -10.45
C LEU A 28 -21.77 7.92 -10.34
N THR A 29 -21.03 7.76 -9.24
CA THR A 29 -19.69 8.34 -9.11
C THR A 29 -18.68 7.41 -9.76
N GLU A 30 -17.58 7.97 -10.28
CA GLU A 30 -16.58 7.16 -10.97
C GLU A 30 -15.94 6.11 -10.03
N PRO A 31 -15.50 4.94 -10.58
CA PRO A 31 -14.90 3.91 -9.75
C PRO A 31 -13.64 4.44 -9.06
N GLY A 32 -13.46 4.32 -7.76
CA GLY A 32 -12.31 4.89 -7.06
C GLY A 32 -12.40 4.70 -5.56
N ARG A 33 -11.81 5.63 -4.80
CA ARG A 33 -11.88 5.62 -3.33
C ARG A 33 -13.30 5.79 -2.79
N SER A 34 -14.22 6.35 -3.58
CA SER A 34 -15.59 6.66 -3.17
C SER A 34 -16.59 6.37 -4.28
N SER A 35 -16.45 5.19 -4.89
CA SER A 35 -17.44 4.63 -5.82
C SER A 35 -18.80 4.51 -5.14
N ALA A 36 -19.84 5.00 -5.79
CA ALA A 36 -21.20 4.88 -5.33
C ALA A 36 -22.18 4.98 -6.50
N LEU A 37 -23.16 4.06 -6.50
CA LEU A 37 -24.42 4.25 -7.20
C LEU A 37 -25.44 4.69 -6.14
N GLU A 38 -26.03 5.86 -6.32
CA GLU A 38 -26.97 6.46 -5.37
C GLU A 38 -28.31 6.78 -6.02
N ILE A 39 -29.40 6.61 -5.28
CA ILE A 39 -30.74 7.08 -5.64
C ILE A 39 -31.25 7.97 -4.52
N THR A 40 -31.58 9.22 -4.84
CA THR A 40 -32.29 10.11 -3.92
C THR A 40 -33.76 9.71 -3.86
N CYS A 41 -34.26 9.47 -2.65
CA CYS A 41 -35.62 8.98 -2.40
C CYS A 41 -36.49 10.09 -1.81
N PRO A 42 -37.79 10.11 -2.12
CA PRO A 42 -38.73 11.10 -1.57
C PRO A 42 -39.04 10.91 -0.08
N GLY A 43 -38.67 9.76 0.49
CA GLY A 43 -38.91 9.44 1.89
C GLY A 43 -38.40 8.04 2.25
N PRO A 44 -38.40 7.70 3.55
CA PRO A 44 -37.77 6.48 4.06
C PRO A 44 -38.47 5.21 3.56
N GLU A 45 -39.79 5.25 3.35
CA GLU A 45 -40.54 4.10 2.84
C GLU A 45 -40.16 3.77 1.40
N ALA A 46 -39.87 4.78 0.58
CA ALA A 46 -39.39 4.58 -0.78
C ALA A 46 -37.96 4.01 -0.79
N ALA A 47 -37.09 4.51 0.09
CA ALA A 47 -35.74 4.00 0.26
C ALA A 47 -35.72 2.53 0.70
N LEU A 48 -36.51 2.18 1.73
CA LEU A 48 -36.62 0.81 2.23
C LEU A 48 -37.18 -0.14 1.16
N ALA A 49 -38.19 0.30 0.41
CA ALA A 49 -38.75 -0.50 -0.67
C ALA A 49 -37.74 -0.76 -1.80
N LEU A 50 -36.93 0.25 -2.18
CA LEU A 50 -35.85 0.08 -3.17
C LEU A 50 -34.73 -0.84 -2.65
N VAL A 51 -34.34 -0.72 -1.38
CA VAL A 51 -33.39 -1.67 -0.75
C VAL A 51 -33.94 -3.09 -0.81
N GLY A 52 -35.23 -3.29 -0.52
CA GLY A 52 -35.91 -4.58 -0.65
C GLY A 52 -35.86 -5.12 -2.07
N ALA A 53 -36.11 -4.28 -3.07
CA ALA A 53 -36.02 -4.66 -4.49
C ALA A 53 -34.60 -5.06 -4.89
N ALA A 54 -33.57 -4.35 -4.44
CA ALA A 54 -32.16 -4.71 -4.68
C ALA A 54 -31.80 -6.06 -4.06
N ARG A 55 -32.25 -6.29 -2.81
CA ARG A 55 -32.03 -7.55 -2.10
C ARG A 55 -32.62 -8.74 -2.86
N ARG A 56 -33.80 -8.60 -3.47
CA ARG A 56 -34.40 -9.66 -4.30
C ARG A 56 -33.58 -10.01 -5.54
N MET A 57 -32.82 -9.04 -6.07
CA MET A 57 -31.87 -9.26 -7.16
C MET A 57 -30.51 -9.80 -6.68
N GLY A 58 -30.33 -10.03 -5.38
CA GLY A 58 -29.06 -10.44 -4.78
C GLY A 58 -28.05 -9.29 -4.64
N ILE A 59 -28.48 -8.04 -4.81
CA ILE A 59 -27.59 -6.88 -4.82
C ILE A 59 -27.64 -6.17 -3.47
N PRO A 60 -26.51 -6.04 -2.75
CA PRO A 60 -26.48 -5.36 -1.46
C PRO A 60 -26.59 -3.84 -1.64
N ALA A 61 -27.72 -3.27 -1.20
CA ALA A 61 -27.94 -1.83 -1.10
C ALA A 61 -28.25 -1.43 0.34
N LYS A 62 -27.95 -0.17 0.70
CA LYS A 62 -28.24 0.39 2.03
C LYS A 62 -29.02 1.69 1.90
N SER A 63 -30.01 1.90 2.77
CA SER A 63 -30.60 3.22 2.95
C SER A 63 -29.75 4.06 3.91
N ARG A 64 -29.74 5.37 3.73
CA ARG A 64 -29.12 6.36 4.62
C ARG A 64 -29.81 7.70 4.47
N GLU A 65 -29.91 8.43 5.57
CA GLU A 65 -30.30 9.82 5.56
C GLU A 65 -29.05 10.72 5.48
N VAL A 66 -29.06 11.70 4.59
CA VAL A 66 -28.01 12.71 4.48
C VAL A 66 -28.66 14.09 4.43
N ARG A 67 -28.49 14.88 5.50
CA ARG A 67 -29.05 16.24 5.64
C ARG A 67 -30.57 16.27 5.42
N GLY A 68 -31.31 15.35 6.03
CA GLY A 68 -32.76 15.25 5.87
C GLY A 68 -33.23 14.65 4.55
N VAL A 69 -32.32 14.16 3.71
CA VAL A 69 -32.65 13.53 2.42
C VAL A 69 -32.33 12.06 2.46
N GLU A 70 -33.35 11.24 2.19
CA GLU A 70 -33.24 9.79 2.13
C GLU A 70 -32.55 9.34 0.85
N ARG A 71 -31.60 8.42 0.96
CA ARG A 71 -30.85 7.88 -0.17
C ARG A 71 -30.67 6.38 -0.06
N VAL A 72 -30.70 5.70 -1.20
CA VAL A 72 -30.23 4.32 -1.32
C VAL A 72 -28.86 4.34 -1.98
N VAL A 73 -27.89 3.60 -1.43
CA VAL A 73 -26.52 3.55 -1.93
C VAL A 73 -26.02 2.13 -2.10
N ILE A 74 -25.29 1.90 -3.20
CA ILE A 74 -24.46 0.72 -3.46
C ILE A 74 -23.03 1.23 -3.60
N ARG A 75 -22.09 0.69 -2.82
CA ARG A 75 -20.68 1.12 -2.81
C ARG A 75 -19.71 0.08 -3.36
N ASP A 76 -20.11 -1.18 -3.30
CA ASP A 76 -19.30 -2.28 -3.81
C ASP A 76 -19.27 -2.24 -5.34
N GLY A 77 -18.07 -2.34 -5.92
CA GLY A 77 -17.88 -2.15 -7.36
C GLY A 77 -18.54 -3.22 -8.21
N ASP A 78 -18.54 -4.46 -7.72
CA ASP A 78 -19.19 -5.60 -8.38
C ASP A 78 -20.71 -5.49 -8.28
N ALA A 79 -21.21 -5.09 -7.11
CA ALA A 79 -22.63 -4.83 -6.90
C ALA A 79 -23.15 -3.69 -7.78
N ILE A 80 -22.36 -2.61 -7.97
CA ILE A 80 -22.69 -1.51 -8.90
C ILE A 80 -22.78 -2.04 -10.33
N SER A 81 -21.80 -2.82 -10.77
CA SER A 81 -21.77 -3.43 -12.10
C SER A 81 -22.98 -4.34 -12.36
N GLN A 82 -23.28 -5.21 -11.39
CA GLN A 82 -24.46 -6.08 -11.41
C GLN A 82 -25.76 -5.26 -11.48
N MET A 83 -25.87 -4.17 -10.72
CA MET A 83 -27.05 -3.30 -10.76
C MET A 83 -27.21 -2.63 -12.12
N LEU A 84 -26.12 -2.09 -12.69
CA LEU A 84 -26.14 -1.50 -14.03
C LEU A 84 -26.58 -2.53 -15.09
N ALA A 85 -26.08 -3.77 -15.00
CA ALA A 85 -26.48 -4.86 -15.89
C ALA A 85 -27.96 -5.22 -15.74
N ARG A 86 -28.47 -5.34 -14.50
CA ARG A 86 -29.88 -5.60 -14.18
C ARG A 86 -30.82 -4.49 -14.67
N MET A 87 -30.36 -3.24 -14.66
CA MET A 87 -31.10 -2.12 -15.23
C MET A 87 -31.04 -2.08 -16.77
N GLY A 88 -30.24 -2.93 -17.42
CA GLY A 88 -30.07 -2.96 -18.88
C GLY A 88 -29.04 -1.99 -19.43
N ALA A 89 -28.21 -1.38 -18.58
CA ALA A 89 -27.22 -0.37 -18.96
C ALA A 89 -25.89 -0.99 -19.42
N HIS A 90 -25.93 -1.94 -20.36
CA HIS A 90 -24.77 -2.76 -20.75
C HIS A 90 -23.56 -1.96 -21.25
N SER A 91 -23.77 -0.89 -22.02
CA SER A 91 -22.68 -0.01 -22.45
C SER A 91 -22.01 0.71 -21.27
N SER A 92 -22.80 1.09 -20.26
CA SER A 92 -22.28 1.70 -19.03
C SER A 92 -21.50 0.70 -18.19
N VAL A 93 -21.89 -0.58 -18.17
CA VAL A 93 -21.13 -1.65 -17.52
C VAL A 93 -19.73 -1.78 -18.12
N LEU A 94 -19.60 -1.79 -19.45
CA LEU A 94 -18.29 -1.89 -20.11
C LEU A 94 -17.36 -0.73 -19.71
N VAL A 95 -17.89 0.51 -19.75
CA VAL A 95 -17.14 1.71 -19.35
C VAL A 95 -16.80 1.68 -17.85
N TRP A 96 -17.71 1.17 -17.02
CA TRP A 96 -17.51 1.01 -15.58
C TRP A 96 -16.34 0.07 -15.28
N GLU A 97 -16.37 -1.13 -15.86
CA GLU A 97 -15.33 -2.14 -15.65
C GLU A 97 -13.98 -1.67 -16.18
N GLU A 98 -13.93 -1.10 -17.39
CA GLU A 98 -12.70 -0.58 -17.97
C GLU A 98 -12.05 0.49 -17.07
N ARG A 99 -12.85 1.41 -16.52
CA ARG A 99 -12.38 2.44 -15.59
C ARG A 99 -11.91 1.83 -14.26
N ARG A 100 -12.59 0.80 -13.76
CA ARG A 100 -12.26 0.10 -12.51
C ARG A 100 -10.92 -0.63 -12.63
N THR A 101 -10.77 -1.46 -13.67
CA THR A 101 -9.52 -2.17 -13.96
C THR A 101 -8.35 -1.21 -14.14
N ARG A 102 -8.53 -0.13 -14.92
CA ARG A 102 -7.47 0.86 -15.12
C ARG A 102 -7.02 1.51 -13.80
N ARG A 103 -7.95 1.80 -12.88
CA ARG A 103 -7.60 2.37 -11.58
C ARG A 103 -6.93 1.36 -10.67
N GLU A 104 -7.35 0.10 -10.68
CA GLU A 104 -6.71 -0.97 -9.92
C GLU A 104 -5.25 -1.19 -10.37
N VAL A 105 -5.01 -1.27 -11.68
CA VAL A 105 -3.66 -1.40 -12.26
C VAL A 105 -2.77 -0.24 -11.83
N ARG A 106 -3.26 1.01 -11.95
CA ARG A 106 -2.50 2.20 -11.53
C ARG A 106 -2.23 2.20 -10.02
N ALA A 107 -3.20 1.83 -9.20
CA ALA A 107 -3.03 1.78 -7.75
C ALA A 107 -2.01 0.72 -7.33
N THR A 108 -1.93 -0.41 -8.03
CA THR A 108 -0.92 -1.44 -7.80
C THR A 108 0.46 -0.97 -8.26
N ALA A 109 0.58 -0.37 -9.45
CA ALA A 109 1.82 0.18 -9.95
C ALA A 109 2.39 1.27 -9.03
N ASN A 110 1.55 2.19 -8.55
CA ASN A 110 1.97 3.24 -7.63
C ASN A 110 2.41 2.68 -6.27
N ARG A 111 1.74 1.64 -5.76
CA ARG A 111 2.14 0.97 -4.53
C ARG A 111 3.51 0.30 -4.68
N LEU A 112 3.76 -0.36 -5.80
CA LEU A 112 5.05 -0.98 -6.10
C LEU A 112 6.17 0.06 -6.22
N ALA A 113 5.95 1.12 -7.01
CA ALA A 113 6.94 2.17 -7.18
C ALA A 113 7.30 2.88 -5.86
N ASN A 114 6.30 3.17 -5.02
CA ASN A 114 6.52 3.76 -3.70
C ASN A 114 7.28 2.81 -2.76
N PHE A 115 7.00 1.50 -2.85
CA PHE A 115 7.71 0.49 -2.08
C PHE A 115 9.19 0.41 -2.49
N ASP A 116 9.47 0.42 -3.79
CA ASP A 116 10.83 0.37 -4.33
C ASP A 116 11.64 1.62 -3.94
N ASP A 117 11.06 2.83 -4.07
CA ASP A 117 11.72 4.08 -3.64
C ASP A 117 12.00 4.08 -2.13
N ALA A 118 11.03 3.67 -1.30
CA ALA A 118 11.22 3.60 0.14
C ALA A 118 12.29 2.57 0.54
N ASN A 119 12.33 1.42 -0.13
CA ASN A 119 13.33 0.39 0.11
C ASN A 119 14.73 0.87 -0.30
N LEU A 120 14.87 1.48 -1.48
CA LEU A 120 16.13 2.02 -1.98
C LEU A 120 16.69 3.10 -1.05
N ARG A 121 15.85 4.05 -0.59
CA ARG A 121 16.26 5.08 0.36
C ARG A 121 16.71 4.49 1.70
N ARG A 122 15.96 3.53 2.25
CA ARG A 122 16.33 2.86 3.51
C ARG A 122 17.67 2.13 3.38
N SER A 123 17.85 1.39 2.30
CA SER A 123 19.10 0.66 2.02
C SER A 123 20.29 1.61 1.84
N ALA A 124 20.11 2.73 1.13
CA ALA A 124 21.15 3.74 0.95
C ALA A 124 21.57 4.36 2.29
N ARG A 125 20.61 4.77 3.14
CA ARG A 125 20.91 5.30 4.48
C ARG A 125 21.63 4.28 5.35
N ALA A 126 21.17 3.04 5.34
CA ALA A 126 21.82 1.95 6.08
C ALA A 126 23.26 1.69 5.59
N ALA A 127 23.51 1.78 4.29
CA ALA A 127 24.85 1.62 3.70
C ALA A 127 25.80 2.75 4.13
N VAL A 128 25.32 4.00 4.13
CA VAL A 128 26.08 5.17 4.61
C VAL A 128 26.39 5.06 6.10
N ALA A 129 25.39 4.75 6.93
CA ALA A 129 25.57 4.57 8.36
C ALA A 129 26.54 3.42 8.67
N ALA A 130 26.39 2.27 8.01
CA ALA A 130 27.32 1.16 8.15
C ALA A 130 28.75 1.53 7.74
N SER A 131 28.91 2.35 6.71
CA SER A 131 30.22 2.84 6.27
C SER A 131 30.90 3.69 7.34
N ALA A 132 30.19 4.66 7.91
CA ALA A 132 30.73 5.51 8.99
C ALA A 132 31.10 4.68 10.24
N ARG A 133 30.29 3.68 10.60
CA ARG A 133 30.62 2.77 11.71
C ARG A 133 31.85 1.93 11.43
N VAL A 134 32.00 1.44 10.20
CA VAL A 134 33.16 0.65 9.77
C VAL A 134 34.42 1.50 9.78
N GLU A 135 34.35 2.76 9.33
CA GLU A 135 35.44 3.73 9.44
C GLU A 135 35.93 3.84 10.88
N ARG A 136 35.00 4.10 11.80
CA ARG A 136 35.28 4.18 13.22
C ARG A 136 35.81 2.87 13.82
N ALA A 137 35.28 1.72 13.37
CA ALA A 137 35.72 0.42 13.85
C ALA A 137 37.18 0.13 13.49
N LEU A 138 37.60 0.52 12.28
CA LEU A 138 38.98 0.37 11.83
C LEU A 138 39.92 1.30 12.61
N GLU A 139 39.49 2.51 12.97
CA GLU A 139 40.26 3.42 13.84
C GLU A 139 40.45 2.85 15.26
N ILE A 140 39.39 2.30 15.86
CA ILE A 140 39.42 1.79 17.24
C ILE A 140 40.33 0.57 17.36
N LEU A 141 40.29 -0.32 16.36
CA LEU A 141 40.99 -1.59 16.40
C LEU A 141 42.41 -1.50 15.82
N GLY A 142 42.67 -0.59 14.89
CA GLY A 142 43.99 -0.42 14.27
C GLY A 142 44.53 -1.73 13.70
N ASP A 143 45.75 -2.10 14.12
CA ASP A 143 46.44 -3.30 13.65
C ASP A 143 45.92 -4.61 14.29
N ASP A 144 45.06 -4.52 15.31
CA ASP A 144 44.50 -5.70 16.00
C ASP A 144 43.30 -6.31 15.24
N VAL A 145 42.89 -5.75 14.09
CA VAL A 145 41.78 -6.27 13.29
C VAL A 145 42.19 -7.56 12.56
N PRO A 146 41.43 -8.67 12.70
CA PRO A 146 41.65 -9.86 11.87
C PRO A 146 41.52 -9.56 10.37
N ASP A 147 42.45 -10.03 9.54
CA ASP A 147 42.55 -9.70 8.10
C ASP A 147 41.24 -9.84 7.32
N HIS A 148 40.51 -10.93 7.56
CA HIS A 148 39.24 -11.21 6.88
C HIS A 148 38.11 -10.23 7.24
N LEU A 149 38.19 -9.58 8.41
CA LEU A 149 37.29 -8.50 8.84
C LEU A 149 37.78 -7.15 8.32
N ALA A 150 39.10 -6.91 8.34
CA ALA A 150 39.71 -5.71 7.79
C ALA A 150 39.43 -5.57 6.29
N ALA A 151 39.54 -6.66 5.53
CA ALA A 151 39.20 -6.71 4.11
C ALA A 151 37.74 -6.35 3.85
N ALA A 152 36.80 -6.89 4.64
CA ALA A 152 35.38 -6.54 4.53
C ALA A 152 35.11 -5.08 4.89
N GLY A 153 35.81 -4.55 5.90
CA GLY A 153 35.72 -3.15 6.30
C GLY A 153 36.23 -2.19 5.22
N ARG A 154 37.42 -2.46 4.67
CA ARG A 154 37.99 -1.69 3.55
C ARG A 154 37.09 -1.70 2.33
N LEU A 155 36.55 -2.87 1.97
CA LEU A 155 35.63 -2.98 0.83
C LEU A 155 34.35 -2.14 1.02
N ARG A 156 33.78 -2.11 2.24
CA ARG A 156 32.66 -1.23 2.58
C ARG A 156 33.06 0.26 2.50
N MET A 157 34.31 0.59 2.80
CA MET A 157 34.80 1.97 2.72
C MET A 157 35.04 2.45 1.30
N GLU A 158 35.55 1.57 0.44
CA GLU A 158 35.72 1.81 -0.99
C GLU A 158 34.37 1.99 -1.69
N HIS A 159 33.36 1.23 -1.25
CA HIS A 159 32.03 1.22 -1.85
C HIS A 159 30.93 1.60 -0.85
N ARG A 160 30.99 2.84 -0.33
CA ARG A 160 30.10 3.32 0.75
C ARG A 160 28.60 3.20 0.44
N GLN A 161 28.23 3.36 -0.83
CA GLN A 161 26.83 3.33 -1.29
C GLN A 161 26.37 1.95 -1.78
N ALA A 162 27.27 0.98 -1.94
CA ALA A 162 26.92 -0.32 -2.47
C ALA A 162 26.05 -1.11 -1.49
N SER A 163 25.08 -1.85 -2.01
CA SER A 163 24.34 -2.85 -1.27
C SER A 163 25.27 -3.96 -0.76
N LEU A 164 24.81 -4.72 0.23
CA LEU A 164 25.56 -5.88 0.72
C LEU A 164 25.71 -6.98 -0.34
N GLU A 165 24.79 -7.04 -1.31
CA GLU A 165 24.86 -7.98 -2.42
C GLU A 165 25.97 -7.59 -3.40
N GLU A 166 26.03 -6.31 -3.78
CA GLU A 166 27.13 -5.76 -4.60
C GLU A 166 28.48 -5.90 -3.90
N LEU A 167 28.57 -5.63 -2.60
CA LEU A 167 29.81 -5.86 -1.84
C LEU A 167 30.23 -7.33 -1.84
N GLY A 168 29.27 -8.26 -1.74
CA GLY A 168 29.56 -9.68 -1.79
C GLY A 168 30.17 -10.10 -3.12
N ALA A 169 29.65 -9.55 -4.23
CA ALA A 169 30.15 -9.78 -5.57
C ALA A 169 31.52 -9.14 -5.84
N LEU A 170 31.80 -7.97 -5.25
CA LEU A 170 33.08 -7.26 -5.37
C LEU A 170 34.19 -7.84 -4.48
N ALA A 171 33.84 -8.66 -3.50
CA ALA A 171 34.83 -9.26 -2.61
C ALA A 171 35.70 -10.29 -3.34
N ASP A 172 36.94 -10.45 -2.87
CA ASP A 172 37.86 -11.47 -3.37
C ASP A 172 38.30 -12.40 -2.22
N PRO A 173 37.92 -13.71 -2.25
CA PRO A 173 37.01 -14.32 -3.22
C PRO A 173 35.56 -13.82 -3.06
N PRO A 174 34.73 -13.90 -4.13
CA PRO A 174 33.33 -13.52 -4.06
C PRO A 174 32.59 -14.27 -2.96
N MET A 175 31.69 -13.57 -2.27
CA MET A 175 30.94 -14.13 -1.16
C MET A 175 29.47 -13.72 -1.19
N THR A 176 28.64 -14.48 -0.48
CA THR A 176 27.22 -14.16 -0.39
C THR A 176 27.00 -12.88 0.41
N LYS A 177 25.86 -12.21 0.17
CA LYS A 177 25.37 -11.08 0.95
C LYS A 177 25.47 -11.31 2.47
N ASP A 178 25.08 -12.49 2.94
CA ASP A 178 25.10 -12.82 4.37
C ASP A 178 26.51 -13.03 4.91
N ALA A 179 27.43 -13.56 4.10
CA ALA A 179 28.83 -13.73 4.49
C ALA A 179 29.52 -12.37 4.71
N ILE A 180 29.37 -11.42 3.77
CA ILE A 180 29.93 -10.08 3.92
C ILE A 180 29.24 -9.30 5.05
N ALA A 181 27.92 -9.40 5.17
CA ALA A 181 27.17 -8.79 6.28
C ALA A 181 27.62 -9.33 7.63
N GLY A 182 27.85 -10.64 7.73
CA GLY A 182 28.36 -11.29 8.93
C GLY A 182 29.76 -10.82 9.30
N ARG A 183 30.65 -10.61 8.32
CA ARG A 183 31.99 -10.06 8.55
C ARG A 183 31.92 -8.62 9.06
N ILE A 184 31.14 -7.75 8.41
CA ILE A 184 30.95 -6.36 8.86
C ILE A 184 30.39 -6.33 10.29
N ARG A 185 29.37 -7.15 10.60
CA ARG A 185 28.78 -7.21 11.95
C ARG A 185 29.79 -7.65 13.01
N ARG A 186 30.64 -8.62 12.71
CA ARG A 186 31.70 -9.06 13.63
C ARG A 186 32.78 -8.00 13.83
N LEU A 187 33.16 -7.27 12.77
CA LEU A 187 34.09 -6.15 12.87
C LEU A 187 33.57 -5.09 13.85
N LEU A 188 32.32 -4.65 13.65
CA LEU A 188 31.67 -3.67 14.54
C LEU A 188 31.60 -4.17 15.99
N GLY A 189 31.16 -5.43 16.19
CA GLY A 189 31.09 -6.01 17.54
C GLY A 189 32.43 -6.19 18.24
N LEU A 190 33.54 -6.33 17.50
CA LEU A 190 34.89 -6.35 18.05
C LEU A 190 35.31 -4.93 18.46
N ALA A 191 35.07 -3.94 17.59
CA ALA A 191 35.37 -2.53 17.87
C ALA A 191 34.58 -1.98 19.06
N ASP A 192 33.28 -2.25 19.14
CA ASP A 192 32.44 -1.79 20.26
C ASP A 192 32.88 -2.41 21.60
N ARG A 193 33.39 -3.64 21.58
CA ARG A 193 33.96 -4.27 22.77
C ARG A 193 35.26 -3.60 23.18
N ARG A 194 36.15 -3.33 22.22
CA ARG A 194 37.41 -2.64 22.46
C ARG A 194 37.19 -1.21 22.96
N ALA A 195 36.22 -0.49 22.40
CA ALA A 195 35.85 0.85 22.83
C ALA A 195 35.43 0.88 24.31
N ARG A 196 34.61 -0.09 24.74
CA ARG A 196 34.19 -0.24 26.15
C ARG A 196 35.37 -0.51 27.08
N GLU A 197 36.31 -1.36 26.68
CA GLU A 197 37.52 -1.65 27.47
C GLU A 197 38.41 -0.41 27.63
N LEU A 198 38.48 0.42 26.59
CA LEU A 198 39.28 1.65 26.56
C LEU A 198 38.54 2.86 27.18
N GLY A 199 37.25 2.75 27.48
CA GLY A 199 36.42 3.85 27.97
C GLY A 199 36.19 4.98 26.95
N ILE A 200 36.26 4.67 25.64
CA ILE A 200 36.03 5.64 24.56
C ILE A 200 34.65 5.43 23.92
N PRO A 201 34.12 6.42 23.16
CA PRO A 201 32.88 6.25 22.42
C PRO A 201 32.96 5.12 21.39
N ASP A 202 31.87 4.36 21.27
CA ASP A 202 31.75 3.20 20.38
C ASP A 202 31.50 3.58 18.91
N THR A 203 31.19 2.60 18.06
CA THR A 203 30.99 2.85 16.63
C THR A 203 29.73 3.64 16.31
N GLU A 204 28.75 3.76 17.23
CA GLU A 204 27.48 4.45 17.00
C GLU A 204 27.51 5.93 17.42
N ALA A 205 28.49 6.34 18.22
CA ALA A 205 28.56 7.67 18.82
C ALA A 205 28.52 8.85 17.84
N GLY A 206 28.87 8.66 16.56
CA GLY A 206 28.84 9.70 15.51
C GLY A 206 27.58 9.70 14.63
N LEU A 207 26.69 8.71 14.75
CA LEU A 207 25.53 8.55 13.87
C LEU A 207 24.25 9.24 14.36
N ALA A 208 24.18 9.61 15.63
CA ALA A 208 22.96 10.12 16.26
C ALA A 208 22.53 11.53 15.81
N VAL A 209 23.28 12.20 14.94
CA VAL A 209 23.05 13.62 14.58
C VAL A 209 22.10 13.78 13.38
N ASP A 210 21.91 12.75 12.55
CA ASP A 210 21.19 12.89 11.26
C ASP A 210 19.73 12.38 11.26
N ASP A 211 19.26 11.72 12.33
CA ASP A 211 17.91 11.12 12.36
C ASP A 211 16.79 12.09 12.82
N GLU A 212 17.12 13.31 13.28
CA GLU A 212 16.13 14.30 13.75
C GLU A 212 15.66 15.32 12.69
N LEU A 213 16.13 15.22 11.44
CA LEU A 213 15.78 16.16 10.36
C LEU A 213 15.14 15.47 9.14
N VAL A 214 14.04 14.74 9.32
CA VAL A 214 13.10 14.39 8.24
C VAL A 214 11.65 14.38 8.74
#